data_AF-A0A951WZJ6-F1
#
_entry.id   AF-A0A951WZJ6-F1
#
_cell.length_a   1.000
_cell.length_b   1.000
_cell.length_c   1.000
_cell.angle_alpha   90.00
_cell.angle_beta   90.00
_cell.angle_gamma   90.00
#
_symmetry.space_group_name_H-M   'P 1'
#
loop_
_entity.id
_entity.type
_entity.pdbx_description
1 polymer ?
#
loop_
_entity_poly.entity_id
_entity_poly.type
_entity_poly.pdbx_seq_one_letter_code
_entity_poly.pdbx_strand_id
1 'polypeptide(L)'
;MLPGSALAAPASPQHWQQEPDASPYDTTNLLFLPAVSAGVANRSVVASDHTPPPTAVTVAGNLQGELGCPGDWQPDCAATHLVYEGGDDVWQAVFNVPAGNWEYKAALNNSWDENYGANGVPNGPNIPLTVDSGATKFYYDHKSHWITSNRNAVIVTAPGSYQSEIGCPGDWQPDCLRSWLQDVDGDGTYSFTTDQIPAGNYEAKAAINEGWDENYGQGGVPGGANIAFTVPANATVTFSYRHDDHVLNIQVQGGGSAPDNNVEYFGLGHNSHDALYRVPFGAVTPGTEVILRFRTYHNDVTGVRARIWNTTASAQSFRELARVTAGVSCYDENQPDKLCDFWQTTVSANAPTTLYYRFIVQDGTATAYYDDDDFRNGGWGEALPQVRDNGYAVTVYDPAFQPVDWMQGAVVYQIFPDRFRDGRSDNNAATNEPRYGYPDNPLDQIIRKSWGELPEGYCRAYQFAAEPCNEAPRGRDYFGGDLRGIQQRLNYLKALGVDVIYLNPIFEAASNHAYDTQDYYQIDHFFGTNKEFE
;
A
#
# COMPACT_ATOMS: atom_id res chain seq x y z
N MET A 1 -11.32 48.02 1.75
CA MET A 1 -10.55 47.26 0.75
C MET A 1 -10.01 46.02 1.44
N LEU A 2 -10.67 44.89 1.21
CA LEU A 2 -10.24 43.54 1.56
C LEU A 2 -10.39 42.74 0.25
N PRO A 3 -9.40 41.94 -0.20
CA PRO A 3 -9.53 41.17 -1.42
C PRO A 3 -10.40 39.94 -1.18
N GLY A 4 -11.32 39.70 -2.11
CA GLY A 4 -12.24 38.56 -2.08
C GLY A 4 -11.53 37.24 -2.37
N SER A 5 -11.89 36.22 -1.59
CA SER A 5 -11.55 34.82 -1.82
C SER A 5 -12.35 34.32 -3.03
N ALA A 6 -11.65 33.85 -4.06
CA ALA A 6 -12.24 33.13 -5.18
C ALA A 6 -12.59 31.71 -4.71
N LEU A 7 -13.88 31.37 -4.73
CA LEU A 7 -14.36 30.00 -4.56
C LEU A 7 -14.05 29.21 -5.85
N ALA A 8 -13.46 28.03 -5.69
CA ALA A 8 -13.19 27.09 -6.76
C ALA A 8 -14.50 26.61 -7.42
N ALA A 9 -14.43 26.40 -8.74
CA ALA A 9 -15.54 25.89 -9.54
C ALA A 9 -15.91 24.44 -9.17
N PRO A 10 -17.19 24.06 -9.18
CA PRO A 10 -17.58 22.67 -9.02
C PRO A 10 -17.19 21.84 -10.26
N ALA A 11 -16.75 20.61 -10.01
CA ALA A 11 -16.42 19.62 -11.03
C ALA A 11 -17.65 19.26 -11.88
N SER A 12 -17.40 18.99 -13.15
CA SER A 12 -18.35 18.55 -14.17
C SER A 12 -19.10 17.27 -13.74
N PRO A 13 -20.41 17.14 -13.99
CA PRO A 13 -21.12 15.89 -13.78
C PRO A 13 -20.62 14.81 -14.74
N GLN A 14 -20.13 13.69 -14.20
CA GLN A 14 -19.90 12.48 -14.99
C GLN A 14 -21.23 11.95 -15.51
N HIS A 15 -21.29 11.69 -16.81
CA HIS A 15 -22.42 11.05 -17.47
C HIS A 15 -22.68 9.67 -16.86
N TRP A 16 -23.84 9.53 -16.21
CA TRP A 16 -24.44 8.22 -15.91
C TRP A 16 -24.69 7.50 -17.23
N GLN A 17 -23.88 6.48 -17.53
CA GLN A 17 -24.15 5.55 -18.62
C GLN A 17 -25.38 4.71 -18.25
N GLN A 18 -26.36 4.73 -19.15
CA GLN A 18 -27.54 3.88 -19.12
C GLN A 18 -27.12 2.40 -19.18
N GLU A 19 -27.57 1.61 -18.21
CA GLU A 19 -27.64 0.15 -18.37
C GLU A 19 -28.75 -0.21 -19.38
N PRO A 20 -28.55 -1.17 -20.28
CA PRO A 20 -29.62 -1.73 -21.07
C PRO A 20 -30.26 -2.96 -20.41
N ASP A 21 -31.58 -2.99 -20.55
CA ASP A 21 -32.57 -3.98 -20.12
C ASP A 21 -32.17 -5.46 -20.15
N ALA A 22 -32.63 -6.16 -19.10
CA ALA A 22 -32.67 -7.62 -19.01
C ALA A 22 -33.81 -8.21 -19.87
N SER A 23 -33.51 -9.30 -20.61
CA SER A 23 -34.51 -10.30 -21.02
C SER A 23 -33.87 -11.67 -21.31
N PRO A 24 -34.60 -12.79 -21.17
CA PRO A 24 -34.03 -14.05 -20.70
C PRO A 24 -33.90 -15.18 -21.73
N TYR A 25 -33.10 -16.18 -21.32
CA TYR A 25 -32.92 -17.55 -21.86
C TYR A 25 -32.14 -17.71 -23.17
N ASP A 26 -30.92 -18.27 -23.09
CA ASP A 26 -30.65 -19.56 -23.73
C ASP A 26 -29.56 -20.34 -23.00
N THR A 27 -29.84 -21.62 -22.76
CA THR A 27 -28.99 -22.60 -22.09
C THR A 27 -28.24 -23.38 -23.15
N THR A 28 -26.91 -23.30 -23.19
CA THR A 28 -26.11 -24.41 -23.74
C THR A 28 -24.70 -24.44 -23.15
N ASN A 29 -24.42 -25.57 -22.49
CA ASN A 29 -23.11 -25.99 -22.02
C ASN A 29 -22.03 -25.86 -23.09
N LEU A 30 -20.89 -25.26 -22.74
CA LEU A 30 -19.57 -25.61 -23.27
C LEU A 30 -18.51 -25.30 -22.21
N LEU A 31 -18.10 -26.36 -21.50
CA LEU A 31 -16.95 -26.38 -20.60
C LEU A 31 -15.69 -26.02 -21.38
N PHE A 32 -15.11 -24.84 -21.12
CA PHE A 32 -13.73 -24.51 -21.46
C PHE A 32 -12.92 -24.49 -20.15
N LEU A 33 -12.12 -25.53 -19.96
CA LEU A 33 -11.03 -25.57 -18.97
C LEU A 33 -9.90 -24.65 -19.46
N PRO A 34 -9.52 -23.58 -18.75
CA PRO A 34 -8.24 -22.94 -18.98
C PRO A 34 -7.14 -23.81 -18.36
N ALA A 35 -6.15 -24.12 -19.18
CA ALA A 35 -4.96 -24.86 -18.81
C ALA A 35 -4.26 -24.16 -17.63
N VAL A 36 -4.00 -24.93 -16.57
CA VAL A 36 -3.09 -24.57 -15.50
C VAL A 36 -1.69 -24.56 -16.11
N SER A 37 -1.21 -23.37 -16.52
CA SER A 37 0.22 -23.16 -16.70
C SER A 37 0.87 -23.26 -15.32
N ALA A 38 1.45 -24.42 -15.03
CA ALA A 38 2.34 -24.58 -13.89
C ALA A 38 3.48 -23.57 -14.08
N GLY A 39 3.44 -22.48 -13.31
CA GLY A 39 4.58 -21.60 -13.16
C GLY A 39 5.74 -22.45 -12.67
N VAL A 40 6.78 -22.55 -13.50
CA VAL A 40 8.08 -23.06 -13.07
C VAL A 40 8.54 -22.05 -12.03
N ALA A 41 8.49 -22.45 -10.77
CA ALA A 41 9.17 -21.73 -9.71
C ALA A 41 10.66 -21.75 -10.08
N ASN A 42 11.21 -20.61 -10.49
CA ASN A 42 12.65 -20.40 -10.43
C ASN A 42 13.03 -20.51 -8.95
N ARG A 43 13.48 -21.70 -8.55
CA ARG A 43 14.13 -21.89 -7.27
C ARG A 43 15.50 -21.28 -7.40
N SER A 44 15.63 -20.02 -6.98
CA SER A 44 16.93 -19.48 -6.59
C SER A 44 17.40 -20.31 -5.39
N VAL A 45 18.20 -21.34 -5.63
CA VAL A 45 18.87 -22.10 -4.56
C VAL A 45 20.18 -21.38 -4.26
N VAL A 46 20.08 -20.24 -3.58
CA VAL A 46 21.19 -19.79 -2.74
C VAL A 46 20.76 -20.19 -1.33
N ALA A 47 21.26 -21.34 -0.88
CA ALA A 47 21.07 -21.74 0.51
C ALA A 47 21.73 -20.68 1.40
N SER A 48 20.99 -20.09 2.32
CA SER A 48 21.58 -19.29 3.39
C SER A 48 22.28 -20.23 4.37
N ASP A 49 23.54 -19.97 4.65
CA ASP A 49 24.42 -20.75 5.52
C ASP A 49 23.78 -21.03 6.90
N HIS A 50 23.63 -22.30 7.27
CA HIS A 50 23.05 -22.74 8.55
C HIS A 50 24.11 -23.21 9.55
N THR A 51 25.39 -23.10 9.17
CA THR A 51 26.55 -23.57 9.93
C THR A 51 27.50 -22.41 10.25
N PRO A 52 28.22 -22.44 11.39
CA PRO A 52 29.24 -21.42 11.69
C PRO A 52 30.40 -21.47 10.67
N PRO A 53 31.08 -20.33 10.39
CA PRO A 53 32.24 -20.31 9.50
C PRO A 53 33.27 -21.38 9.86
N PRO A 54 33.77 -22.17 8.89
CA PRO A 54 34.68 -23.26 9.17
C PRO A 54 36.04 -22.73 9.60
N THR A 55 36.70 -23.50 10.46
CA THR A 55 38.08 -23.22 10.89
C THR A 55 39.12 -23.77 9.89
N ALA A 56 38.71 -24.72 9.05
CA ALA A 56 39.52 -25.30 7.98
C ALA A 56 38.60 -25.89 6.89
N VAL A 57 39.04 -25.81 5.64
CA VAL A 57 38.41 -26.45 4.48
C VAL A 57 39.48 -27.29 3.78
N THR A 58 39.25 -28.59 3.65
CA THR A 58 40.21 -29.53 3.05
C THR A 58 39.67 -30.06 1.74
N VAL A 59 40.48 -30.01 0.68
CA VAL A 59 40.21 -30.75 -0.56
C VAL A 59 40.57 -32.22 -0.33
N ALA A 60 39.59 -33.00 0.12
CA ALA A 60 39.78 -34.40 0.49
C ALA A 60 39.40 -35.32 -0.69
N GLY A 61 40.29 -36.23 -1.07
CA GLY A 61 40.15 -37.00 -2.30
C GLY A 61 41.25 -38.04 -2.52
N ASN A 62 41.19 -38.76 -3.64
CA ASN A 62 42.23 -39.72 -4.06
C ASN A 62 43.47 -39.07 -4.70
N LEU A 63 43.53 -37.74 -4.69
CA LEU A 63 44.65 -36.92 -5.14
C LEU A 63 45.61 -36.55 -4.00
N GLN A 64 45.21 -36.76 -2.74
CA GLN A 64 45.90 -36.25 -1.56
C GLN A 64 47.26 -36.89 -1.34
N GLY A 65 47.42 -38.19 -1.60
CA GLY A 65 48.72 -38.87 -1.51
C GLY A 65 49.77 -38.22 -2.42
N GLU A 66 49.37 -37.80 -3.61
CA GLU A 66 50.25 -37.11 -4.56
C GLU A 66 50.55 -35.65 -4.18
N LEU A 67 49.69 -35.03 -3.37
CA LEU A 67 49.87 -33.67 -2.86
C LEU A 67 50.61 -33.62 -1.51
N GLY A 68 51.14 -34.75 -1.04
CA GLY A 68 51.97 -34.83 0.16
C GLY A 68 51.22 -35.18 1.45
N CYS A 69 49.96 -35.63 1.35
CA CYS A 69 49.27 -36.22 2.48
C CYS A 69 49.78 -37.65 2.78
N PRO A 70 49.70 -38.12 4.03
CA PRO A 70 50.01 -39.50 4.40
C PRO A 70 49.17 -40.57 3.65
N GLY A 71 48.01 -40.20 3.13
CA GLY A 71 47.17 -41.04 2.30
C GLY A 71 46.01 -40.25 1.67
N ASP A 72 45.10 -40.98 1.06
CA ASP A 72 43.92 -40.43 0.39
C ASP A 72 42.71 -40.31 1.34
N TRP A 73 41.79 -39.40 1.00
CA TRP A 73 40.54 -39.17 1.73
C TRP A 73 40.74 -38.79 3.21
N GLN A 74 41.76 -37.99 3.49
CA GLN A 74 42.12 -37.51 4.83
C GLN A 74 41.60 -36.07 5.05
N PRO A 75 40.51 -35.89 5.82
CA PRO A 75 39.91 -34.57 6.01
C PRO A 75 40.79 -33.64 6.86
N ASP A 76 41.71 -34.19 7.66
CA ASP A 76 42.65 -33.50 8.54
C ASP A 76 44.01 -33.23 7.91
N CYS A 77 44.20 -33.56 6.63
CA CYS A 77 45.47 -33.32 5.95
C CYS A 77 45.69 -31.84 5.61
N ALA A 78 46.55 -31.19 6.39
CA ALA A 78 46.94 -29.79 6.20
C ALA A 78 47.57 -29.49 4.83
N ALA A 79 48.16 -30.47 4.13
CA ALA A 79 48.79 -30.27 2.82
C ALA A 79 47.79 -29.89 1.71
N THR A 80 46.50 -30.18 1.92
CA THR A 80 45.41 -29.87 0.99
C THR A 80 44.35 -28.95 1.60
N HIS A 81 44.73 -28.17 2.62
CA HIS A 81 43.87 -27.10 3.13
C HIS A 81 43.77 -25.96 2.11
N LEU A 82 42.56 -25.44 1.96
CA LEU A 82 42.33 -24.15 1.32
C LEU A 82 42.66 -23.02 2.31
N VAL A 83 43.06 -21.88 1.78
CA VAL A 83 43.29 -20.66 2.55
C VAL A 83 42.09 -19.74 2.37
N TYR A 84 41.55 -19.25 3.48
CA TYR A 84 40.50 -18.23 3.43
C TYR A 84 41.09 -16.87 3.09
N GLU A 85 40.68 -16.31 1.96
CA GLU A 85 41.09 -14.97 1.53
C GLU A 85 39.98 -13.98 1.88
N GLY A 86 40.13 -13.22 2.97
CA GLY A 86 39.08 -12.32 3.46
C GLY A 86 38.72 -11.16 2.51
N GLY A 87 39.64 -10.80 1.62
CA GLY A 87 39.37 -9.85 0.53
C GLY A 87 38.37 -10.38 -0.49
N ASP A 88 38.35 -11.70 -0.68
CA ASP A 88 37.51 -12.41 -1.64
C ASP A 88 36.27 -13.06 -1.01
N ASP A 89 36.31 -13.30 0.31
CA ASP A 89 35.29 -14.04 1.05
C ASP A 89 35.11 -15.48 0.49
N VAL A 90 36.22 -16.08 0.04
CA VAL A 90 36.28 -17.42 -0.57
C VAL A 90 37.51 -18.18 -0.06
N TRP A 91 37.38 -19.48 0.15
CA TRP A 91 38.49 -20.38 0.44
C TRP A 91 39.12 -20.86 -0.86
N GLN A 92 40.44 -20.73 -1.00
CA GLN A 92 41.13 -21.06 -2.24
C GLN A 92 42.55 -21.57 -2.03
N ALA A 93 43.03 -22.42 -2.94
CA ALA A 93 44.44 -22.83 -3.00
C ALA A 93 44.77 -23.39 -4.38
N VAL A 94 46.06 -23.32 -4.73
CA VAL A 94 46.60 -23.86 -5.98
C VAL A 94 47.45 -25.09 -5.66
N PHE A 95 47.15 -26.21 -6.31
CA PHE A 95 47.89 -27.45 -6.17
C PHE A 95 48.45 -27.93 -7.51
N ASN A 96 49.63 -28.52 -7.48
CA ASN A 96 50.24 -29.19 -8.63
C ASN A 96 49.76 -30.65 -8.72
N VAL A 97 48.49 -30.84 -9.04
CA VAL A 97 47.89 -32.16 -9.21
C VAL A 97 48.51 -32.85 -10.43
N PRO A 98 49.04 -34.09 -10.32
CA PRO A 98 49.58 -34.80 -11.47
C PRO A 98 48.52 -35.09 -12.54
N ALA A 99 48.98 -35.31 -13.78
CA ALA A 99 48.11 -35.70 -14.86
C ALA A 99 47.40 -37.03 -14.56
N GLY A 100 46.08 -37.07 -14.67
CA GLY A 100 45.28 -38.22 -14.29
C GLY A 100 43.80 -37.91 -14.07
N ASN A 101 43.07 -38.94 -13.63
CA ASN A 101 41.68 -38.82 -13.21
C ASN A 101 41.61 -39.00 -11.70
N TRP A 102 40.97 -38.05 -11.04
CA TRP A 102 40.90 -37.92 -9.59
C TRP A 102 39.46 -37.68 -9.15
N GLU A 103 39.21 -37.77 -7.86
CA GLU A 103 37.96 -37.46 -7.20
C GLU A 103 38.22 -36.68 -5.91
N TYR A 104 37.36 -35.71 -5.60
CA TYR A 104 37.50 -34.89 -4.38
C TYR A 104 36.16 -34.41 -3.81
N LYS A 105 36.22 -33.86 -2.60
CA LYS A 105 35.16 -33.18 -1.84
C LYS A 105 35.75 -32.08 -0.96
N ALA A 106 34.88 -31.20 -0.44
CA ALA A 106 35.23 -30.31 0.67
C ALA A 106 34.93 -31.01 1.99
N ALA A 107 35.94 -31.26 2.83
CA ALA A 107 35.75 -31.67 4.21
C ALA A 107 36.02 -30.48 5.14
N LEU A 108 35.12 -30.22 6.10
CA LEU A 108 35.22 -29.07 6.98
C LEU A 108 35.76 -29.45 8.36
N ASN A 109 36.48 -28.51 8.97
CA ASN A 109 36.94 -28.60 10.37
C ASN A 109 37.75 -29.88 10.66
N ASN A 110 38.56 -30.33 9.71
CA ASN A 110 39.43 -31.51 9.83
C ASN A 110 38.69 -32.83 10.09
N SER A 111 37.40 -32.93 9.72
CA SER A 111 36.59 -34.12 9.93
C SER A 111 35.63 -34.36 8.76
N TRP A 112 35.00 -35.54 8.75
CA TRP A 112 33.90 -35.85 7.81
C TRP A 112 32.52 -35.48 8.35
N ASP A 113 32.43 -34.93 9.58
CA ASP A 113 31.16 -34.59 10.22
C ASP A 113 30.34 -33.60 9.37
N GLU A 114 31.04 -32.69 8.71
CA GLU A 114 30.48 -31.76 7.73
C GLU A 114 31.35 -31.77 6.47
N ASN A 115 30.74 -32.14 5.33
CA ASN A 115 31.42 -32.19 4.05
C ASN A 115 30.44 -31.99 2.90
N TYR A 116 30.97 -31.47 1.79
CA TYR A 116 30.18 -31.12 0.60
C TYR A 116 30.81 -31.73 -0.65
N GLY A 117 29.95 -32.36 -1.45
CA GLY A 117 30.31 -33.01 -2.70
C GLY A 117 29.77 -32.26 -3.91
N ALA A 118 29.48 -33.00 -4.99
CA ALA A 118 28.91 -32.43 -6.21
C ALA A 118 27.67 -31.56 -5.92
N ASN A 119 27.61 -30.41 -6.59
CA ASN A 119 26.52 -29.42 -6.48
C ASN A 119 26.31 -28.85 -5.06
N GLY A 120 27.36 -28.81 -4.23
CA GLY A 120 27.30 -28.29 -2.87
C GLY A 120 26.41 -29.11 -1.92
N VAL A 121 26.11 -30.37 -2.28
CA VAL A 121 25.21 -31.21 -1.49
C VAL A 121 25.95 -31.72 -0.23
N PRO A 122 25.37 -31.56 0.99
CA PRO A 122 25.91 -32.15 2.21
C PRO A 122 26.03 -33.66 2.08
N ASN A 123 27.20 -34.22 2.39
CA ASN A 123 27.51 -35.65 2.17
C ASN A 123 27.25 -36.10 0.72
N GLY A 124 27.33 -35.18 -0.25
CA GLY A 124 27.01 -35.42 -1.65
C GLY A 124 27.97 -36.39 -2.35
N PRO A 125 27.77 -36.67 -3.64
CA PRO A 125 28.68 -37.50 -4.44
C PRO A 125 30.09 -36.90 -4.53
N ASN A 126 31.10 -37.74 -4.81
CA ASN A 126 32.45 -37.26 -5.11
C ASN A 126 32.47 -36.47 -6.42
N ILE A 127 33.35 -35.47 -6.52
CA ILE A 127 33.49 -34.64 -7.72
C ILE A 127 34.64 -35.20 -8.56
N PRO A 128 34.39 -35.66 -9.81
CA PRO A 128 35.45 -36.12 -10.69
C PRO A 128 36.31 -34.94 -11.17
N LEU A 129 37.61 -35.16 -11.30
CA LEU A 129 38.58 -34.18 -11.77
C LEU A 129 39.52 -34.84 -12.78
N THR A 130 39.57 -34.30 -14.00
CA THR A 130 40.56 -34.71 -15.00
C THR A 130 41.64 -33.63 -15.10
N VAL A 131 42.89 -34.02 -14.95
CA VAL A 131 44.05 -33.12 -15.09
C VAL A 131 44.93 -33.62 -16.22
N ASP A 132 45.17 -32.78 -17.22
CA ASP A 132 46.10 -33.08 -18.31
C ASP A 132 47.51 -32.56 -18.00
N SER A 133 47.60 -31.29 -17.60
CA SER A 133 48.85 -30.61 -17.22
C SER A 133 48.58 -29.25 -16.56
N GLY A 134 49.55 -28.75 -15.80
CA GLY A 134 49.50 -27.42 -15.16
C GLY A 134 48.87 -27.44 -13.76
N ALA A 135 48.95 -26.31 -13.07
CA ALA A 135 48.39 -26.16 -11.74
C ALA A 135 46.84 -26.21 -11.78
N THR A 136 46.24 -26.69 -10.69
CA THR A 136 44.79 -26.71 -10.48
C THR A 136 44.46 -25.85 -9.29
N LYS A 137 43.61 -24.84 -9.48
CA LYS A 137 43.12 -23.96 -8.42
C LYS A 137 41.76 -24.46 -7.98
N PHE A 138 41.59 -24.62 -6.67
CA PHE A 138 40.33 -25.03 -6.04
C PHE A 138 39.72 -23.83 -5.30
N TYR A 139 38.39 -23.80 -5.28
CA TYR A 139 37.58 -22.75 -4.68
C TYR A 139 36.49 -23.40 -3.85
N TYR A 140 36.23 -22.85 -2.68
CA TYR A 140 35.08 -23.18 -1.86
C TYR A 140 34.44 -21.92 -1.32
N ASP A 141 33.17 -21.72 -1.63
CA ASP A 141 32.34 -20.70 -1.02
C ASP A 141 31.50 -21.34 0.08
N HIS A 142 31.63 -20.86 1.31
CA HIS A 142 30.86 -21.38 2.44
C HIS A 142 29.37 -21.04 2.28
N LYS A 143 29.04 -19.88 1.70
CA LYS A 143 27.65 -19.41 1.56
C LYS A 143 26.82 -20.35 0.70
N SER A 144 27.37 -20.80 -0.43
CA SER A 144 26.69 -21.76 -1.33
C SER A 144 27.06 -23.22 -1.05
N HIS A 145 28.05 -23.44 -0.20
CA HIS A 145 28.75 -24.71 0.00
C HIS A 145 29.34 -25.34 -1.27
N TRP A 146 29.48 -24.56 -2.35
CA TRP A 146 29.97 -25.05 -3.61
C TRP A 146 31.50 -25.15 -3.58
N ILE A 147 32.02 -26.34 -3.85
CA ILE A 147 33.44 -26.57 -4.10
C ILE A 147 33.64 -26.92 -5.57
N THR A 148 34.60 -26.27 -6.21
CA THR A 148 34.97 -26.55 -7.60
C THR A 148 36.45 -26.29 -7.85
N SER A 149 36.89 -26.52 -9.09
CA SER A 149 38.22 -26.15 -9.57
C SER A 149 38.12 -25.40 -10.89
N ASN A 150 39.19 -24.67 -11.25
CA ASN A 150 39.34 -24.03 -12.56
C ASN A 150 39.44 -25.03 -13.74
N ARG A 151 39.30 -26.34 -13.47
CA ARG A 151 39.19 -27.41 -14.47
C ARG A 151 37.76 -27.95 -14.60
N ASN A 152 36.98 -27.87 -13.52
CA ASN A 152 35.63 -28.41 -13.47
C ASN A 152 34.58 -27.38 -13.91
N ALA A 153 34.84 -26.09 -13.68
CA ALA A 153 33.93 -25.01 -14.01
C ALA A 153 34.68 -23.84 -14.63
N VAL A 154 33.95 -23.03 -15.39
CA VAL A 154 34.45 -21.72 -15.82
C VAL A 154 34.40 -20.78 -14.62
N ILE A 155 35.51 -20.14 -14.29
CA ILE A 155 35.53 -19.18 -13.19
C ILE A 155 35.15 -17.81 -13.75
N VAL A 156 33.89 -17.42 -13.56
CA VAL A 156 33.34 -16.16 -14.09
C VAL A 156 33.22 -15.13 -12.98
N THR A 157 33.86 -13.99 -13.10
CA THR A 157 33.60 -12.83 -12.24
C THR A 157 32.87 -11.75 -13.01
N ALA A 158 32.20 -10.83 -12.29
CA ALA A 158 31.56 -9.65 -12.89
C ALA A 158 32.27 -8.34 -12.49
N PRO A 159 33.48 -8.02 -13.01
CA PRO A 159 34.18 -6.82 -12.59
C PRO A 159 33.48 -5.56 -13.07
N GLY A 160 33.52 -4.51 -12.26
CA GLY A 160 32.79 -3.28 -12.54
C GLY A 160 33.10 -2.16 -11.57
N SER A 161 32.46 -1.02 -11.78
CA SER A 161 32.61 0.21 -10.97
C SER A 161 31.90 0.15 -9.60
N TYR A 162 31.46 -1.03 -9.18
CA TYR A 162 30.71 -1.28 -7.94
C TYR A 162 31.45 -2.20 -6.97
N GLN A 163 32.56 -2.81 -7.40
CA GLN A 163 33.22 -3.90 -6.67
C GLN A 163 33.75 -3.46 -5.32
N SER A 164 34.25 -2.22 -5.21
CA SER A 164 34.68 -1.64 -3.94
C SER A 164 33.52 -1.56 -2.92
N GLU A 165 32.29 -1.33 -3.38
CA GLU A 165 31.10 -1.23 -2.53
C GLU A 165 30.71 -2.59 -1.91
N ILE A 166 31.01 -3.71 -2.60
CA ILE A 166 30.75 -5.07 -2.08
C ILE A 166 31.94 -5.65 -1.31
N GLY A 167 33.01 -4.86 -1.11
CA GLY A 167 34.16 -5.20 -0.29
C GLY A 167 35.43 -5.62 -1.03
N CYS A 168 35.49 -5.51 -2.37
CA CYS A 168 36.75 -5.72 -3.10
C CYS A 168 37.77 -4.62 -2.78
N PRO A 169 39.09 -4.90 -2.93
CA PRO A 169 40.14 -3.90 -2.77
C PRO A 169 40.01 -2.66 -3.68
N GLY A 170 39.31 -2.78 -4.81
CA GLY A 170 39.00 -1.71 -5.73
C GLY A 170 38.01 -2.14 -6.81
N ASP A 171 37.80 -1.26 -7.78
CA ASP A 171 36.92 -1.50 -8.93
C ASP A 171 37.67 -2.14 -10.10
N TRP A 172 36.94 -2.80 -10.99
CA TRP A 172 37.46 -3.45 -12.20
C TRP A 172 38.54 -4.51 -11.92
N GLN A 173 38.37 -5.29 -10.85
CA GLN A 173 39.27 -6.35 -10.41
C GLN A 173 38.71 -7.73 -10.82
N PRO A 174 39.21 -8.36 -11.90
CA PRO A 174 38.75 -9.68 -12.34
C PRO A 174 39.09 -10.79 -11.36
N ASP A 175 40.11 -10.58 -10.54
CA ASP A 175 40.61 -11.47 -9.50
C ASP A 175 39.83 -11.37 -8.17
N CYS A 176 38.96 -10.37 -7.99
CA CYS A 176 38.12 -10.29 -6.79
C CYS A 176 36.93 -11.26 -6.88
N LEU A 177 36.94 -12.31 -6.06
CA LEU A 177 35.88 -13.35 -6.10
C LEU A 177 34.60 -12.97 -5.35
N ARG A 178 34.51 -11.77 -4.77
CA ARG A 178 33.24 -11.27 -4.20
C ARG A 178 32.14 -11.11 -5.26
N SER A 179 32.52 -10.95 -6.53
CA SER A 179 31.60 -10.97 -7.67
C SER A 179 31.72 -12.25 -8.49
N TRP A 180 32.10 -13.37 -7.88
CA TRP A 180 32.15 -14.68 -8.52
C TRP A 180 30.74 -15.22 -8.78
N LEU A 181 30.43 -15.47 -10.06
CA LEU A 181 29.18 -16.08 -10.49
C LEU A 181 29.33 -17.61 -10.45
N GLN A 182 28.35 -18.29 -9.85
CA GLN A 182 28.40 -19.72 -9.58
C GLN A 182 27.30 -20.48 -10.33
N ASP A 183 27.64 -21.68 -10.83
CA ASP A 183 26.74 -22.61 -11.53
C ASP A 183 26.66 -23.90 -10.70
N VAL A 184 25.92 -23.83 -9.59
CA VAL A 184 25.86 -24.91 -8.59
C VAL A 184 25.05 -26.10 -9.09
N ASP A 185 24.05 -25.87 -9.96
CA ASP A 185 23.18 -26.90 -10.52
C ASP A 185 23.66 -27.46 -11.87
N GLY A 186 24.65 -26.82 -12.51
CA GLY A 186 25.31 -27.30 -13.71
C GLY A 186 24.48 -27.06 -14.98
N ASP A 187 23.65 -26.02 -14.99
CA ASP A 187 22.77 -25.71 -16.12
C ASP A 187 23.44 -24.83 -17.19
N GLY A 188 24.67 -24.36 -16.94
CA GLY A 188 25.44 -23.48 -17.82
C GLY A 188 25.19 -21.99 -17.58
N THR A 189 24.39 -21.63 -16.58
CA THR A 189 24.09 -20.26 -16.16
C THR A 189 24.72 -19.99 -14.79
N TYR A 190 25.74 -19.16 -14.79
CA TYR A 190 26.46 -18.76 -13.60
C TYR A 190 25.76 -17.55 -12.99
N SER A 191 25.53 -17.52 -11.67
CA SER A 191 24.79 -16.44 -11.01
C SER A 191 25.47 -15.90 -9.74
N PHE A 192 25.26 -14.62 -9.48
CA PHE A 192 25.69 -13.92 -8.27
C PHE A 192 24.63 -12.87 -7.90
N THR A 193 24.22 -12.82 -6.63
CA THR A 193 23.22 -11.87 -6.15
C THR A 193 23.75 -11.12 -4.94
N THR A 194 23.52 -9.80 -4.90
CA THR A 194 23.93 -8.94 -3.78
C THR A 194 22.96 -7.77 -3.59
N ASP A 195 22.81 -7.34 -2.35
CA ASP A 195 22.09 -6.13 -1.90
C ASP A 195 23.05 -5.03 -1.39
N GLN A 196 24.37 -5.27 -1.49
CA GLN A 196 25.39 -4.38 -0.94
C GLN A 196 25.75 -3.21 -1.87
N ILE A 197 25.21 -3.17 -3.10
CA ILE A 197 25.50 -2.09 -4.05
C ILE A 197 24.61 -0.88 -3.72
N PRO A 198 25.18 0.29 -3.37
CA PRO A 198 24.40 1.49 -3.05
C PRO A 198 23.62 2.03 -4.25
N ALA A 199 22.73 3.00 -3.98
CA ALA A 199 22.02 3.67 -5.05
C ALA A 199 22.98 4.44 -5.96
N GLY A 200 22.91 4.22 -7.27
CA GLY A 200 23.85 4.83 -8.21
C GLY A 200 23.78 4.26 -9.63
N ASN A 201 24.66 4.78 -10.49
CA ASN A 201 24.86 4.27 -11.85
C ASN A 201 26.21 3.57 -11.89
N TYR A 202 26.21 2.33 -12.39
CA TYR A 202 27.38 1.47 -12.38
C TYR A 202 27.53 0.79 -13.73
N GLU A 203 28.70 0.20 -13.95
CA GLU A 203 28.99 -0.59 -15.13
C GLU A 203 29.71 -1.89 -14.75
N ALA A 204 29.48 -2.96 -15.51
CA ALA A 204 30.16 -4.25 -15.32
C ALA A 204 30.41 -4.99 -16.65
N LYS A 205 31.25 -6.03 -16.58
CA LYS A 205 31.52 -7.01 -17.64
C LYS A 205 31.74 -8.40 -17.05
N ALA A 206 31.70 -9.44 -17.88
CA ALA A 206 32.16 -10.76 -17.48
C ALA A 206 33.66 -10.90 -17.76
N ALA A 207 34.42 -11.36 -16.78
CA ALA A 207 35.83 -11.76 -16.92
C ALA A 207 35.97 -13.24 -16.60
N ILE A 208 36.81 -13.93 -17.36
CA ILE A 208 36.98 -15.39 -17.26
C ILE A 208 38.34 -15.71 -16.65
N ASN A 209 38.35 -16.69 -15.74
CA ASN A 209 39.54 -17.20 -15.07
C ASN A 209 40.36 -16.12 -14.35
N GLU A 210 39.66 -15.22 -13.64
CA GLU A 210 40.27 -14.21 -12.77
C GLU A 210 41.20 -13.22 -13.51
N GLY A 211 41.02 -13.09 -14.83
CA GLY A 211 41.87 -12.26 -15.68
C GLY A 211 41.11 -11.59 -16.82
N TRP A 212 41.80 -10.65 -17.47
CA TRP A 212 41.24 -9.91 -18.61
C TRP A 212 41.54 -10.54 -19.98
N ASP A 213 42.33 -11.62 -20.01
CA ASP A 213 42.71 -12.31 -21.25
C ASP A 213 41.48 -12.78 -22.05
N GLU A 214 40.44 -13.23 -21.35
CA GLU A 214 39.14 -13.59 -21.91
C GLU A 214 38.04 -12.87 -21.14
N ASN A 215 37.29 -12.00 -21.82
CA ASN A 215 36.24 -11.19 -21.21
C ASN A 215 35.16 -10.82 -22.24
N TYR A 216 33.95 -10.59 -21.74
CA TYR A 216 32.77 -10.34 -22.56
C TYR A 216 31.99 -9.12 -22.05
N GLY A 217 31.64 -8.25 -22.99
CA GLY A 217 30.87 -7.04 -22.74
C GLY A 217 29.42 -7.15 -23.19
N GLN A 218 28.82 -6.00 -23.48
CA GLN A 218 27.44 -5.88 -23.94
C GLN A 218 27.13 -6.84 -25.11
N GLY A 219 26.08 -7.66 -24.94
CA GLY A 219 25.63 -8.64 -25.94
C GLY A 219 26.54 -9.88 -26.08
N GLY A 220 27.41 -10.15 -25.10
CA GLY A 220 28.31 -11.32 -25.14
C GLY A 220 29.48 -11.16 -26.11
N VAL A 221 29.82 -9.93 -26.48
CA VAL A 221 30.90 -9.64 -27.43
C VAL A 221 32.27 -9.74 -26.73
N PRO A 222 33.23 -10.53 -27.26
CA PRO A 222 34.60 -10.58 -26.74
C PRO A 222 35.23 -9.18 -26.72
N GLY A 223 35.72 -8.74 -25.56
CA GLY A 223 36.27 -7.40 -25.38
C GLY A 223 35.27 -6.25 -25.65
N GLY A 224 33.96 -6.54 -25.61
CA GLY A 224 32.88 -5.61 -25.96
C GLY A 224 32.76 -4.39 -25.03
N ALA A 225 31.72 -3.58 -25.20
CA ALA A 225 31.46 -2.41 -24.33
C ALA A 225 31.04 -2.82 -22.90
N ASN A 226 31.17 -1.93 -21.92
CA ASN A 226 30.69 -2.18 -20.56
C ASN A 226 29.16 -2.22 -20.53
N ILE A 227 28.58 -3.00 -19.61
CA ILE A 227 27.13 -3.08 -19.41
C ILE A 227 26.76 -2.12 -18.29
N ALA A 228 26.08 -1.02 -18.65
CA ALA A 228 25.59 -0.05 -17.68
C ALA A 228 24.32 -0.56 -16.98
N PHE A 229 24.19 -0.28 -15.68
CA PHE A 229 22.99 -0.54 -14.89
C PHE A 229 22.81 0.54 -13.81
N THR A 230 21.57 0.74 -13.38
CA THR A 230 21.22 1.71 -12.34
C THR A 230 20.62 0.97 -11.16
N VAL A 231 21.10 1.26 -9.97
CA VAL A 231 20.67 0.66 -8.71
C VAL A 231 19.85 1.72 -7.95
N PRO A 232 18.54 1.51 -7.75
CA PRO A 232 17.74 2.29 -6.80
C PRO A 232 18.19 2.04 -5.36
N ALA A 233 17.76 2.88 -4.42
CA ALA A 233 17.99 2.60 -3.01
C ALA A 233 17.41 1.23 -2.62
N ASN A 234 18.18 0.48 -1.81
CA ASN A 234 17.81 -0.82 -1.25
C ASN A 234 17.50 -1.91 -2.28
N ALA A 235 17.99 -1.78 -3.51
CA ALA A 235 17.76 -2.75 -4.57
C ALA A 235 18.67 -3.98 -4.41
N THR A 236 18.14 -5.14 -4.82
CA THR A 236 18.93 -6.34 -5.00
C THR A 236 19.35 -6.45 -6.47
N VAL A 237 20.64 -6.70 -6.70
CA VAL A 237 21.21 -6.86 -8.03
C VAL A 237 21.59 -8.32 -8.23
N THR A 238 21.08 -8.93 -9.30
CA THR A 238 21.45 -10.29 -9.72
C THR A 238 22.19 -10.23 -11.05
N PHE A 239 23.40 -10.76 -11.06
CA PHE A 239 24.23 -10.98 -12.22
C PHE A 239 24.04 -12.43 -12.67
N SER A 240 23.83 -12.65 -13.95
CA SER A 240 23.66 -13.98 -14.56
C SER A 240 24.44 -14.05 -15.86
N TYR A 241 25.33 -15.03 -16.00
CA TYR A 241 26.16 -15.22 -17.18
C TYR A 241 25.86 -16.58 -17.79
N ARG A 242 25.49 -16.62 -19.06
CA ARG A 242 25.26 -17.87 -19.78
C ARG A 242 26.49 -18.25 -20.59
N HIS A 243 26.98 -19.47 -20.39
CA HIS A 243 28.21 -19.95 -21.04
C HIS A 243 28.12 -20.03 -22.56
N ASP A 244 26.98 -20.47 -23.10
CA ASP A 244 26.81 -20.77 -24.53
C ASP A 244 26.91 -19.54 -25.44
N ASP A 245 26.44 -18.37 -24.99
CA ASP A 245 26.43 -17.13 -25.76
C ASP A 245 27.20 -15.99 -25.09
N HIS A 246 27.83 -16.28 -23.95
CA HIS A 246 28.66 -15.36 -23.18
C HIS A 246 27.96 -14.08 -22.73
N VAL A 247 26.62 -14.07 -22.68
CA VAL A 247 25.85 -12.89 -22.28
C VAL A 247 25.81 -12.79 -20.76
N LEU A 248 26.32 -11.67 -20.24
CA LEU A 248 26.07 -11.23 -18.86
C LEU A 248 24.78 -10.40 -18.82
N ASN A 249 23.77 -10.89 -18.11
CA ASN A 249 22.53 -10.20 -17.82
C ASN A 249 22.55 -9.69 -16.37
N ILE A 250 22.19 -8.41 -16.19
CA ILE A 250 22.16 -7.74 -14.88
C ILE A 250 20.71 -7.34 -14.62
N GLN A 251 20.09 -7.99 -13.64
CA GLN A 251 18.73 -7.70 -13.21
C GLN A 251 18.77 -6.91 -11.89
N VAL A 252 18.18 -5.71 -11.92
CA VAL A 252 18.01 -4.88 -10.73
C VAL A 252 16.56 -4.96 -10.28
N GLN A 253 16.34 -5.50 -9.10
CA GLN A 253 15.04 -5.52 -8.46
C GLN A 253 15.00 -4.38 -7.43
N GLY A 254 14.16 -3.37 -7.69
CA GLY A 254 14.01 -2.22 -6.78
C GLY A 254 13.70 -2.67 -5.36
N GLY A 255 14.34 -2.01 -4.38
CA GLY A 255 14.14 -2.32 -2.97
C GLY A 255 12.70 -2.09 -2.52
N GLY A 256 12.29 -2.82 -1.48
CA GLY A 256 11.15 -2.39 -0.68
C GLY A 256 11.43 -1.03 -0.02
N SER A 257 10.38 -0.39 0.52
CA SER A 257 10.53 0.84 1.29
C SER A 257 11.52 0.64 2.45
N ALA A 258 12.32 1.66 2.75
CA ALA A 258 13.33 1.61 3.81
C ALA A 258 13.55 2.99 4.43
N PRO A 259 14.21 3.08 5.60
CA PRO A 259 14.48 4.36 6.23
C PRO A 259 15.64 5.08 5.49
N ASP A 260 15.33 5.99 4.57
CA ASP A 260 16.27 6.63 3.66
C ASP A 260 16.19 8.18 3.66
N ASN A 261 15.58 8.75 4.70
CA ASN A 261 15.23 10.16 4.84
C ASN A 261 14.15 10.63 3.85
N ASN A 262 13.20 9.76 3.52
CA ASN A 262 12.03 10.07 2.71
C ASN A 262 10.82 9.28 3.24
N VAL A 263 9.73 9.98 3.52
CA VAL A 263 8.48 9.33 3.95
C VAL A 263 7.62 9.04 2.73
N GLU A 264 7.30 7.78 2.46
CA GLU A 264 6.47 7.38 1.31
C GLU A 264 4.95 7.56 1.59
N TYR A 265 4.36 8.62 1.04
CA TYR A 265 2.98 9.03 1.39
C TYR A 265 1.91 7.99 1.06
N PHE A 266 2.09 7.19 0.01
CA PHE A 266 1.13 6.15 -0.39
C PHE A 266 1.00 5.01 0.63
N GLY A 267 2.06 4.76 1.42
CA GLY A 267 2.04 3.78 2.49
C GLY A 267 1.32 4.26 3.74
N LEU A 268 1.22 5.58 3.93
CA LEU A 268 0.61 6.19 5.11
C LEU A 268 -0.91 5.97 5.15
N GLY A 269 -1.47 5.74 6.33
CA GLY A 269 -2.92 5.57 6.44
C GLY A 269 -3.48 5.51 7.85
N HIS A 270 -4.61 6.19 8.05
CA HIS A 270 -5.49 6.05 9.20
C HIS A 270 -6.94 6.32 8.79
N ASN A 271 -7.83 5.35 9.05
CA ASN A 271 -9.26 5.54 8.85
C ASN A 271 -10.00 5.52 10.19
N SER A 272 -10.39 6.68 10.71
CA SER A 272 -11.02 6.78 12.03
C SER A 272 -12.39 6.07 12.13
N HIS A 273 -13.00 5.64 11.02
CA HIS A 273 -14.26 4.91 10.97
C HIS A 273 -14.08 3.38 10.92
N ASP A 274 -12.84 2.92 10.75
CA ASP A 274 -12.51 1.50 10.63
C ASP A 274 -11.86 0.99 11.93
N ALA A 275 -12.35 -0.15 12.41
CA ALA A 275 -11.86 -0.81 13.62
C ALA A 275 -10.40 -1.31 13.49
N LEU A 276 -9.85 -1.41 12.29
CA LEU A 276 -8.42 -1.61 12.10
C LEU A 276 -7.61 -0.40 12.58
N TYR A 277 -8.15 0.81 12.57
CA TYR A 277 -7.39 2.02 12.86
C TYR A 277 -7.81 2.72 14.15
N ARG A 278 -9.06 2.57 14.58
CA ARG A 278 -9.56 3.20 15.81
C ARG A 278 -10.59 2.33 16.54
N VAL A 279 -10.33 2.04 17.82
CA VAL A 279 -11.24 1.26 18.66
C VAL A 279 -11.25 1.81 20.09
N PRO A 280 -12.42 2.04 20.71
CA PRO A 280 -13.75 1.99 20.12
C PRO A 280 -14.00 3.14 19.12
N PHE A 281 -14.99 2.95 18.26
CA PHE A 281 -15.51 4.01 17.39
C PHE A 281 -16.45 4.94 18.17
N GLY A 282 -16.48 6.22 17.80
CA GLY A 282 -17.44 7.19 18.32
C GLY A 282 -17.03 7.87 19.63
N ALA A 283 -18.01 8.49 20.29
CA ALA A 283 -17.81 9.18 21.56
C ALA A 283 -17.69 8.18 22.72
N VAL A 284 -16.86 8.49 23.72
CA VAL A 284 -16.56 7.61 24.85
C VAL A 284 -16.78 8.32 26.19
N THR A 285 -16.85 7.57 27.28
CA THR A 285 -16.93 8.12 28.63
C THR A 285 -15.53 8.26 29.26
N PRO A 286 -15.38 9.12 30.30
CA PRO A 286 -14.11 9.29 31.00
C PRO A 286 -13.48 7.97 31.44
N GLY A 287 -12.16 7.85 31.24
CA GLY A 287 -11.37 6.65 31.56
C GLY A 287 -11.37 5.58 30.48
N THR A 288 -12.22 5.69 29.44
CA THR A 288 -12.18 4.77 28.29
C THR A 288 -10.90 4.97 27.50
N GLU A 289 -10.17 3.89 27.25
CA GLU A 289 -9.02 3.91 26.34
C GLU A 289 -9.46 3.77 24.89
N VAL A 290 -8.92 4.64 24.04
CA VAL A 290 -9.10 4.60 22.59
C VAL A 290 -7.76 4.23 21.96
N ILE A 291 -7.74 3.09 21.28
CA ILE A 291 -6.62 2.62 20.48
C ILE A 291 -6.59 3.45 19.19
N LEU A 292 -5.42 4.01 18.88
CA LEU A 292 -5.12 4.66 17.62
C LEU A 292 -4.05 3.83 16.90
N ARG A 293 -4.33 3.38 15.69
CA ARG A 293 -3.39 2.65 14.83
C ARG A 293 -3.13 3.41 13.55
N PHE A 294 -1.91 3.33 13.04
CA PHE A 294 -1.44 4.03 11.86
C PHE A 294 -0.63 3.08 10.97
N ARG A 295 -0.88 3.11 9.67
CA ARG A 295 -0.21 2.27 8.66
C ARG A 295 0.93 3.06 8.00
N THR A 296 2.04 2.38 7.72
CA THR A 296 3.13 2.84 6.83
C THR A 296 3.50 1.69 5.89
N TYR A 297 4.21 1.94 4.79
CA TYR A 297 4.86 0.83 4.10
C TYR A 297 5.86 0.13 5.04
N HIS A 298 6.12 -1.16 4.77
CA HIS A 298 7.02 -1.96 5.58
C HIS A 298 8.42 -1.34 5.55
N ASN A 299 8.99 -1.08 6.74
CA ASN A 299 10.31 -0.47 6.93
C ASN A 299 10.52 0.95 6.36
N ASP A 300 9.49 1.64 5.88
CA ASP A 300 9.60 3.01 5.34
C ASP A 300 10.08 4.04 6.37
N VAL A 301 9.62 3.94 7.62
CA VAL A 301 9.78 5.04 8.59
C VAL A 301 10.57 4.63 9.83
N THR A 302 11.26 5.59 10.44
CA THR A 302 11.97 5.40 11.71
C THR A 302 11.07 5.58 12.93
N GLY A 303 9.97 6.32 12.80
CA GLY A 303 9.03 6.51 13.91
C GLY A 303 7.71 7.18 13.55
N VAL A 304 6.70 6.92 14.38
CA VAL A 304 5.37 7.53 14.30
C VAL A 304 4.94 7.99 15.69
N ARG A 305 4.46 9.23 15.81
CA ARG A 305 3.87 9.76 17.06
C ARG A 305 2.55 10.46 16.81
N ALA A 306 1.64 10.39 17.77
CA ALA A 306 0.41 11.16 17.79
C ALA A 306 0.60 12.43 18.62
N ARG A 307 0.24 13.58 18.05
CA ARG A 307 0.04 14.83 18.82
C ARG A 307 -1.41 14.89 19.24
N ILE A 308 -1.66 15.06 20.53
CA ILE A 308 -3.01 15.12 21.13
C ILE A 308 -3.23 16.51 21.74
N TRP A 309 -4.31 17.18 21.38
CA TRP A 309 -4.79 18.41 22.03
C TRP A 309 -6.02 18.13 22.87
N ASN A 310 -5.96 18.54 24.13
CA ASN A 310 -7.09 18.45 25.05
C ASN A 310 -7.72 19.85 25.19
N THR A 311 -8.98 19.97 24.78
CA THR A 311 -9.68 21.27 24.80
C THR A 311 -9.90 21.82 26.20
N THR A 312 -10.29 20.97 27.15
CA THR A 312 -10.54 21.38 28.54
C THR A 312 -9.26 21.84 29.23
N ALA A 313 -8.16 21.12 29.01
CA ALA A 313 -6.86 21.47 29.58
C ALA A 313 -6.15 22.60 28.81
N SER A 314 -6.59 22.93 27.59
CA SER A 314 -5.92 23.86 26.67
C SER A 314 -4.43 23.54 26.49
N ALA A 315 -4.12 22.25 26.36
CA ALA A 315 -2.76 21.76 26.33
C ALA A 315 -2.58 20.63 25.30
N GLN A 316 -1.36 20.55 24.73
CA GLN A 316 -0.95 19.44 23.89
C GLN A 316 -0.07 18.45 24.62
N SER A 317 -0.11 17.20 24.17
CA SER A 317 0.82 16.14 24.55
C SER A 317 1.18 15.28 23.34
N PHE A 318 2.24 14.49 23.45
CA PHE A 318 2.69 13.56 22.43
C PHE A 318 2.62 12.13 22.95
N ARG A 319 2.34 11.19 22.04
CA ARG A 319 2.36 9.75 22.29
C ARG A 319 3.14 9.09 21.18
N GLU A 320 4.25 8.46 21.50
CA GLU A 320 4.94 7.59 20.57
C GLU A 320 4.06 6.37 20.29
N LEU A 321 4.00 5.94 19.02
CA LEU A 321 3.33 4.71 18.64
C LEU A 321 4.36 3.58 18.63
N ALA A 322 3.98 2.42 19.18
CA ALA A 322 4.76 1.20 19.07
C ALA A 322 4.36 0.44 17.80
N ARG A 323 5.32 -0.08 17.05
CA ARG A 323 5.02 -0.99 15.94
C ARG A 323 4.50 -2.31 16.50
N VAL A 324 3.25 -2.63 16.21
CA VAL A 324 2.54 -3.82 16.72
C VAL A 324 2.47 -4.95 15.70
N THR A 325 2.68 -4.66 14.42
CA THR A 325 2.73 -5.64 13.34
C THR A 325 3.62 -5.10 12.22
N ALA A 326 4.36 -5.97 11.54
CA ALA A 326 5.29 -5.60 10.48
C ALA A 326 5.23 -6.58 9.30
N GLY A 327 5.46 -6.08 8.09
CA GLY A 327 5.61 -6.91 6.89
C GLY A 327 4.34 -7.69 6.49
N VAL A 328 3.16 -7.15 6.79
CA VAL A 328 1.86 -7.77 6.46
C VAL A 328 1.20 -7.06 5.29
N SER A 329 0.14 -7.64 4.72
CA SER A 329 -0.69 -6.94 3.74
C SER A 329 -1.11 -5.57 4.26
N CYS A 330 -1.09 -4.57 3.38
CA CYS A 330 -1.60 -3.23 3.69
C CYS A 330 -3.12 -3.17 3.87
N TYR A 331 -3.84 -4.28 3.63
CA TYR A 331 -5.29 -4.37 3.61
C TYR A 331 -5.93 -3.32 2.69
N ASP A 332 -5.29 -3.07 1.55
CA ASP A 332 -5.72 -2.14 0.51
C ASP A 332 -5.73 -2.90 -0.82
N GLU A 333 -6.92 -3.09 -1.38
CA GLU A 333 -7.12 -3.83 -2.63
C GLU A 333 -6.42 -3.17 -3.83
N ASN A 334 -6.10 -1.87 -3.73
CA ASN A 334 -5.35 -1.16 -4.77
C ASN A 334 -3.83 -1.36 -4.67
N GLN A 335 -3.34 -2.02 -3.61
CA GLN A 335 -1.93 -2.22 -3.34
C GLN A 335 -1.63 -3.68 -2.91
N PRO A 336 -2.02 -4.69 -3.69
CA PRO A 336 -1.98 -6.10 -3.28
C PRO A 336 -0.55 -6.62 -3.05
N ASP A 337 0.44 -6.06 -3.74
CA ASP A 337 1.84 -6.48 -3.67
C ASP A 337 2.66 -5.69 -2.63
N LYS A 338 2.03 -4.74 -1.92
CA LYS A 338 2.70 -3.93 -0.90
C LYS A 338 2.53 -4.53 0.48
N LEU A 339 3.63 -4.51 1.23
CA LEU A 339 3.66 -4.85 2.64
C LEU A 339 3.70 -3.58 3.49
N CYS A 340 3.08 -3.63 4.66
CA CYS A 340 2.92 -2.52 5.57
C CYS A 340 3.27 -2.88 7.01
N ASP A 341 3.67 -1.84 7.75
CA ASP A 341 3.80 -1.85 9.20
C ASP A 341 2.60 -1.14 9.84
N PHE A 342 2.17 -1.64 11.00
CA PHE A 342 1.12 -1.02 11.79
C PHE A 342 1.67 -0.56 13.15
N TRP A 343 1.50 0.72 13.41
CA TRP A 343 1.93 1.43 14.61
C TRP A 343 0.73 1.72 15.49
N GLN A 344 0.86 1.63 16.80
CA GLN A 344 -0.26 1.77 17.73
C GLN A 344 0.08 2.54 18.99
N THR A 345 -0.87 3.32 19.49
CA THR A 345 -0.86 3.91 20.84
C THR A 345 -2.27 3.92 21.43
N THR A 346 -2.40 4.29 22.70
CA THR A 346 -3.69 4.51 23.37
C THR A 346 -3.82 5.93 23.87
N VAL A 347 -5.03 6.48 23.78
CA VAL A 347 -5.39 7.79 24.32
C VAL A 347 -6.61 7.68 25.20
N SER A 348 -6.65 8.47 26.28
CA SER A 348 -7.79 8.53 27.19
C SER A 348 -7.83 9.89 27.88
N ALA A 349 -9.00 10.24 28.42
CA ALA A 349 -9.15 11.38 29.32
C ALA A 349 -10.05 10.99 30.50
N ASN A 350 -9.73 11.50 31.69
CA ASN A 350 -10.43 11.18 32.93
C ASN A 350 -11.57 12.15 33.28
N ALA A 351 -11.89 13.07 32.37
CA ALA A 351 -12.98 14.02 32.49
C ALA A 351 -13.53 14.37 31.10
N PRO A 352 -14.77 14.89 31.00
CA PRO A 352 -15.33 15.32 29.73
C PRO A 352 -14.45 16.35 29.00
N THR A 353 -14.17 16.09 27.73
CA THR A 353 -13.31 16.91 26.86
C THR A 353 -13.46 16.46 25.42
N THR A 354 -12.97 17.24 24.47
CA THR A 354 -12.63 16.72 23.14
C THR A 354 -11.12 16.58 23.05
N LEU A 355 -10.65 15.42 22.58
CA LEU A 355 -9.27 15.22 22.19
C LEU A 355 -9.17 15.35 20.67
N TYR A 356 -8.29 16.25 20.20
CA TYR A 356 -7.96 16.34 18.78
C TYR A 356 -6.59 15.71 18.54
N TYR A 357 -6.48 14.82 17.56
CA TYR A 357 -5.21 14.16 17.25
C TYR A 357 -4.80 14.23 15.79
N ARG A 358 -3.49 14.23 15.56
CA ARG A 358 -2.85 14.01 14.26
C ARG A 358 -1.62 13.13 14.43
N PHE A 359 -1.16 12.51 13.35
CA PHE A 359 0.08 11.77 13.33
C PHE A 359 1.21 12.63 12.78
N ILE A 360 2.40 12.43 13.34
CA ILE A 360 3.67 12.97 12.87
C ILE A 360 4.54 11.76 12.56
N VAL A 361 4.93 11.63 11.32
CA VAL A 361 5.65 10.48 10.77
C VAL A 361 7.06 10.95 10.44
N GLN A 362 8.06 10.18 10.87
CA GLN A 362 9.47 10.52 10.70
C GLN A 362 10.21 9.37 10.02
N ASP A 363 11.00 9.75 9.03
CA ASP A 363 12.07 8.90 8.50
C ASP A 363 13.35 9.74 8.47
N GLY A 364 14.32 9.40 9.31
CA GLY A 364 15.54 10.18 9.52
C GLY A 364 15.29 11.68 9.64
N THR A 365 15.71 12.46 8.64
CA THR A 365 15.51 13.92 8.56
C THR A 365 14.18 14.35 7.95
N ALA A 366 13.46 13.46 7.26
CA ALA A 366 12.15 13.75 6.70
C ALA A 366 11.05 13.69 7.78
N THR A 367 10.04 14.53 7.60
CA THR A 367 8.85 14.53 8.45
C THR A 367 7.61 14.78 7.61
N ALA A 368 6.57 13.99 7.84
CA ALA A 368 5.25 14.16 7.28
C ALA A 368 4.20 14.28 8.40
N TYR A 369 3.06 14.88 8.06
CA TYR A 369 1.91 15.02 8.94
C TYR A 369 0.73 14.32 8.31
N TYR A 370 -0.07 13.64 9.14
CA TYR A 370 -1.30 13.00 8.68
C TYR A 370 -2.45 13.38 9.61
N ASP A 371 -3.45 14.05 9.06
CA ASP A 371 -4.64 14.51 9.77
C ASP A 371 -5.91 14.33 8.91
N ASP A 372 -7.07 14.63 9.49
CA ASP A 372 -8.37 14.49 8.83
C ASP A 372 -8.41 15.40 7.60
N ASP A 373 -9.09 14.97 6.54
CA ASP A 373 -9.12 15.71 5.29
C ASP A 373 -9.89 17.04 5.41
N ASP A 374 -10.06 17.75 4.30
CA ASP A 374 -10.75 19.04 4.31
C ASP A 374 -12.26 18.93 4.60
N PHE A 375 -12.86 17.73 4.54
CA PHE A 375 -14.26 17.51 4.91
C PHE A 375 -14.45 17.41 6.43
N ARG A 376 -13.40 17.06 7.19
CA ARG A 376 -13.39 17.06 8.67
C ARG A 376 -14.52 16.23 9.30
N ASN A 377 -14.86 15.12 8.67
CA ASN A 377 -15.94 14.24 9.07
C ASN A 377 -15.44 12.87 9.54
N GLY A 378 -14.13 12.73 9.78
CA GLY A 378 -13.48 11.46 10.06
C GLY A 378 -13.29 10.61 8.80
N GLY A 379 -13.13 9.30 8.98
CA GLY A 379 -12.73 8.41 7.89
C GLY A 379 -11.23 8.48 7.61
N TRP A 380 -10.86 8.33 6.33
CA TRP A 380 -9.48 8.46 5.85
C TRP A 380 -8.97 9.89 5.98
N GLY A 381 -7.67 10.05 6.17
CA GLY A 381 -7.01 11.35 6.18
C GLY A 381 -6.08 11.55 5.00
N GLU A 382 -5.24 12.55 5.14
CA GLU A 382 -4.32 12.99 4.10
C GLU A 382 -2.92 13.23 4.67
N ALA A 383 -1.91 12.79 3.91
CA ALA A 383 -0.51 13.05 4.20
C ALA A 383 -0.05 14.39 3.61
N LEU A 384 0.58 15.23 4.42
CA LEU A 384 1.04 16.55 4.04
C LEU A 384 2.46 16.82 4.55
N PRO A 385 3.27 17.60 3.80
CA PRO A 385 4.62 17.99 4.25
C PRO A 385 4.60 19.10 5.30
N GLN A 386 3.43 19.73 5.52
CA GLN A 386 3.24 20.79 6.49
C GLN A 386 2.01 20.50 7.37
N VAL A 387 1.99 21.11 8.54
CA VAL A 387 0.86 21.01 9.46
C VAL A 387 -0.36 21.73 8.89
N ARG A 388 -1.50 21.04 8.82
CA ARG A 388 -2.82 21.64 8.50
C ARG A 388 -3.67 21.90 9.75
N ASP A 389 -3.51 21.09 10.81
CA ASP A 389 -4.26 21.19 12.07
C ASP A 389 -5.74 20.77 11.96
N ASN A 390 -6.10 19.94 10.95
CA ASN A 390 -7.42 19.29 10.85
C ASN A 390 -7.45 18.01 11.70
N GLY A 391 -7.18 18.09 13.00
CA GLY A 391 -7.09 16.91 13.85
C GLY A 391 -8.40 16.10 13.91
N TYR A 392 -8.29 14.77 13.91
CA TYR A 392 -9.41 13.88 14.21
C TYR A 392 -9.92 14.09 15.64
N ALA A 393 -11.23 13.93 15.85
CA ALA A 393 -11.84 14.11 17.15
C ALA A 393 -12.14 12.79 17.87
N VAL A 394 -11.85 12.76 19.18
CA VAL A 394 -12.41 11.83 20.16
C VAL A 394 -13.17 12.64 21.19
N THR A 395 -14.50 12.52 21.19
CA THR A 395 -15.37 13.18 22.16
C THR A 395 -15.47 12.32 23.41
N VAL A 396 -15.07 12.87 24.55
CA VAL A 396 -15.27 12.28 25.88
C VAL A 396 -16.46 13.00 26.51
N TYR A 397 -17.62 12.35 26.53
CA TYR A 397 -18.88 12.96 26.96
C TYR A 397 -19.19 12.69 28.43
N ASP A 398 -20.05 13.51 29.02
CA ASP A 398 -20.54 13.31 30.39
C ASP A 398 -21.39 12.02 30.47
N PRO A 399 -21.04 11.02 31.30
CA PRO A 399 -21.85 9.80 31.46
C PRO A 399 -23.30 10.05 31.88
N ALA A 400 -23.61 11.22 32.44
CA ALA A 400 -24.99 11.62 32.76
C ALA A 400 -25.82 11.98 31.52
N PHE A 401 -25.19 12.26 30.37
CA PHE A 401 -25.89 12.48 29.10
C PHE A 401 -26.48 11.16 28.59
N GLN A 402 -27.80 11.12 28.46
CA GLN A 402 -28.53 9.98 27.92
C GLN A 402 -28.97 10.31 26.49
N PRO A 403 -28.41 9.66 25.46
CA PRO A 403 -28.88 9.83 24.09
C PRO A 403 -30.33 9.34 23.95
N VAL A 404 -31.08 9.89 22.98
CA VAL A 404 -32.47 9.48 22.73
C VAL A 404 -32.46 8.15 21.99
N ASP A 405 -32.77 7.05 22.69
CA ASP A 405 -32.62 5.67 22.18
C ASP A 405 -33.27 5.44 20.82
N TRP A 406 -34.52 5.88 20.62
CA TRP A 406 -35.23 5.63 19.36
C TRP A 406 -34.65 6.39 18.16
N MET A 407 -33.90 7.48 18.39
CA MET A 407 -33.25 8.22 17.30
C MET A 407 -31.98 7.54 16.81
N GLN A 408 -31.36 6.70 17.64
CA GLN A 408 -30.09 6.04 17.29
C GLN A 408 -30.31 5.01 16.18
N GLY A 409 -29.69 5.24 15.02
CA GLY A 409 -29.84 4.38 13.85
C GLY A 409 -31.15 4.52 13.08
N ALA A 410 -32.01 5.48 13.46
CA ALA A 410 -33.30 5.71 12.81
C ALA A 410 -33.14 6.22 11.37
N VAL A 411 -33.98 5.73 10.46
CA VAL A 411 -34.07 6.24 9.08
C VAL A 411 -35.06 7.41 9.04
N VAL A 412 -34.54 8.61 8.84
CA VAL A 412 -35.34 9.85 8.74
C VAL A 412 -35.73 10.13 7.29
N TYR A 413 -37.02 10.30 7.04
CA TYR A 413 -37.55 10.72 5.73
C TYR A 413 -38.08 12.15 5.82
N GLN A 414 -37.42 13.08 5.13
CA GLN A 414 -37.87 14.47 5.05
C GLN A 414 -39.00 14.61 4.03
N ILE A 415 -40.09 15.28 4.42
CA ILE A 415 -41.23 15.60 3.54
C ILE A 415 -41.39 17.10 3.43
N PHE A 416 -41.39 17.60 2.18
CA PHE A 416 -41.91 18.92 1.83
C PHE A 416 -43.41 18.78 1.51
N PRO A 417 -44.34 19.23 2.39
CA PRO A 417 -45.76 18.88 2.33
C PRO A 417 -46.41 19.13 0.97
N ASP A 418 -46.31 20.36 0.44
CA ASP A 418 -46.93 20.78 -0.82
C ASP A 418 -46.52 19.91 -2.03
N ARG A 419 -45.40 19.19 -1.96
CA ARG A 419 -44.81 18.43 -3.07
C ARG A 419 -44.80 16.93 -2.87
N PHE A 420 -45.29 16.43 -1.75
CA PHE A 420 -45.28 14.99 -1.48
C PHE A 420 -46.48 14.30 -2.11
N ARG A 421 -47.69 14.76 -1.78
CA ARG A 421 -48.93 14.21 -2.32
C ARG A 421 -50.14 15.07 -1.97
N ASP A 422 -50.93 15.42 -2.98
CA ASP A 422 -52.32 15.90 -2.80
C ASP A 422 -53.20 14.72 -2.34
N GLY A 423 -53.72 14.84 -1.12
CA GLY A 423 -54.57 13.84 -0.48
C GLY A 423 -56.05 14.18 -0.54
N ARG A 424 -56.38 15.46 -0.71
CA ARG A 424 -57.73 16.00 -0.88
C ARG A 424 -57.66 17.32 -1.64
N SER A 425 -58.55 17.51 -2.61
CA SER A 425 -58.47 18.67 -3.50
C SER A 425 -59.20 19.93 -3.00
N ASP A 426 -59.94 19.83 -1.90
CA ASP A 426 -60.84 20.88 -1.41
C ASP A 426 -60.18 21.91 -0.49
N ASN A 427 -58.93 21.68 -0.08
CA ASN A 427 -58.06 22.66 0.59
C ASN A 427 -56.94 23.18 -0.33
N ASN A 428 -56.95 22.82 -1.61
CA ASN A 428 -55.96 23.31 -2.57
C ASN A 428 -56.10 24.81 -2.78
N ALA A 429 -54.97 25.52 -2.71
CA ALA A 429 -54.92 26.96 -2.97
C ALA A 429 -55.47 27.33 -4.35
N ALA A 430 -56.19 28.44 -4.42
CA ALA A 430 -56.71 28.94 -5.68
C ALA A 430 -55.69 29.85 -6.38
N THR A 431 -55.62 29.80 -7.71
CA THR A 431 -54.85 30.79 -8.48
C THR A 431 -55.46 32.17 -8.24
N ASN A 432 -54.59 33.18 -8.04
CA ASN A 432 -54.94 34.58 -7.74
C ASN A 432 -55.45 34.81 -6.31
N GLU A 433 -55.39 33.82 -5.43
CA GLU A 433 -55.62 34.02 -4.00
C GLU A 433 -54.49 34.92 -3.42
N PRO A 434 -54.82 35.95 -2.63
CA PRO A 434 -53.82 36.81 -2.03
C PRO A 434 -53.00 36.01 -1.03
N ARG A 435 -51.67 36.14 -1.10
CA ARG A 435 -50.82 35.64 -0.02
C ARG A 435 -50.98 36.56 1.18
N TYR A 436 -51.30 35.97 2.32
CA TYR A 436 -51.41 36.70 3.57
C TYR A 436 -50.14 37.54 3.81
N GLY A 437 -50.30 38.79 4.23
CA GLY A 437 -49.16 39.66 4.60
C GLY A 437 -48.34 40.22 3.44
N TYR A 438 -48.65 39.88 2.18
CA TYR A 438 -48.04 40.50 1.00
C TYR A 438 -48.90 41.65 0.45
N PRO A 439 -48.30 42.65 -0.23
CA PRO A 439 -49.07 43.68 -0.92
C PRO A 439 -50.06 43.06 -1.89
N ASP A 440 -51.22 43.68 -2.09
CA ASP A 440 -52.18 43.31 -3.13
C ASP A 440 -51.64 43.67 -4.52
N ASN A 441 -50.62 42.91 -4.93
CA ASN A 441 -49.92 43.01 -6.20
C ASN A 441 -50.15 41.70 -6.96
N PRO A 442 -50.61 41.74 -8.22
CA PRO A 442 -50.76 40.54 -9.05
C PRO A 442 -49.50 39.66 -9.13
N LEU A 443 -48.32 40.26 -8.93
CA LEU A 443 -47.04 39.57 -8.87
C LEU A 443 -46.77 38.80 -7.58
N ASP A 444 -47.61 38.96 -6.55
CA ASP A 444 -47.50 38.30 -5.26
C ASP A 444 -48.68 37.36 -4.96
N GLN A 445 -49.60 37.17 -5.91
CA GLN A 445 -50.71 36.24 -5.75
C GLN A 445 -50.27 34.78 -5.93
N ILE A 446 -51.00 33.87 -5.28
CA ILE A 446 -50.77 32.43 -5.36
C ILE A 446 -50.92 31.94 -6.80
N ILE A 447 -50.00 31.07 -7.20
CA ILE A 447 -50.03 30.34 -8.47
C ILE A 447 -50.28 28.87 -8.16
N ARG A 448 -51.46 28.35 -8.52
CA ARG A 448 -51.66 26.90 -8.49
C ARG A 448 -50.95 26.25 -9.67
N LYS A 449 -50.20 25.19 -9.40
CA LYS A 449 -49.49 24.38 -10.39
C LYS A 449 -50.10 22.99 -10.48
N SER A 450 -50.04 22.39 -11.66
CA SER A 450 -50.42 20.99 -11.86
C SER A 450 -49.26 20.07 -11.44
N TRP A 451 -49.58 18.88 -10.94
CA TRP A 451 -48.56 17.90 -10.60
C TRP A 451 -47.69 17.56 -11.82
N GLY A 452 -46.37 17.60 -11.66
CA GLY A 452 -45.40 17.40 -12.74
C GLY A 452 -45.00 18.68 -13.50
N GLU A 453 -45.63 19.82 -13.24
CA GLU A 453 -45.14 21.11 -13.73
C GLU A 453 -43.85 21.53 -13.01
N LEU A 454 -43.06 22.38 -13.68
CA LEU A 454 -41.86 22.96 -13.09
C LEU A 454 -42.25 24.03 -12.04
N PRO A 455 -41.62 24.02 -10.85
CA PRO A 455 -41.88 25.00 -9.81
C PRO A 455 -41.44 26.40 -10.24
N GLU A 456 -42.00 27.42 -9.60
CA GLU A 456 -41.57 28.81 -9.83
C GLU A 456 -40.08 28.98 -9.48
N GLY A 457 -39.32 29.66 -10.34
CA GLY A 457 -37.87 29.83 -10.15
C GLY A 457 -37.02 28.59 -10.49
N TYR A 458 -37.58 27.56 -11.13
CA TYR A 458 -36.86 26.36 -11.60
C TYR A 458 -35.60 26.69 -12.43
N CYS A 459 -35.63 27.76 -13.23
CA CYS A 459 -34.54 28.16 -14.12
C CYS A 459 -33.23 28.54 -13.39
N ARG A 460 -33.18 28.51 -12.05
CA ARG A 460 -32.01 28.94 -11.28
C ARG A 460 -30.92 27.88 -11.06
N ALA A 461 -31.05 26.63 -11.52
CA ALA A 461 -29.99 25.64 -11.24
C ALA A 461 -29.84 24.41 -12.16
N TYR A 462 -30.66 24.19 -13.20
CA TYR A 462 -30.58 22.91 -13.95
C TYR A 462 -30.46 23.01 -15.48
N GLN A 463 -30.35 24.21 -16.07
CA GLN A 463 -30.02 24.37 -17.50
C GLN A 463 -29.05 25.53 -17.74
N PHE A 464 -28.22 25.33 -18.76
CA PHE A 464 -27.03 26.10 -19.16
C PHE A 464 -27.10 27.63 -19.03
N ALA A 465 -25.92 28.24 -18.80
CA ALA A 465 -25.69 29.68 -18.64
C ALA A 465 -26.11 30.60 -19.81
N ALA A 466 -26.75 30.06 -20.87
CA ALA A 466 -27.12 30.79 -22.09
C ALA A 466 -28.53 31.43 -22.05
N GLU A 467 -29.38 31.09 -21.06
CA GLU A 467 -30.76 31.58 -20.93
C GLU A 467 -30.96 32.26 -19.56
N PRO A 468 -30.70 33.57 -19.40
CA PRO A 468 -30.89 34.26 -18.13
C PRO A 468 -32.39 34.37 -17.79
N CYS A 469 -32.85 33.57 -16.83
CA CYS A 469 -34.17 33.71 -16.26
C CYS A 469 -34.17 34.76 -15.14
N ASN A 470 -35.02 35.79 -15.28
CA ASN A 470 -35.16 36.89 -14.32
C ASN A 470 -36.20 36.61 -13.22
N GLU A 471 -36.71 35.39 -13.09
CA GLU A 471 -37.73 35.03 -12.09
C GLU A 471 -37.08 34.48 -10.82
N ALA A 472 -37.21 35.21 -9.70
CA ALA A 472 -36.81 34.71 -8.38
C ALA A 472 -37.94 33.83 -7.80
N PRO A 473 -37.64 32.72 -7.10
CA PRO A 473 -38.68 31.94 -6.43
C PRO A 473 -39.33 32.83 -5.37
N ARG A 474 -40.64 33.07 -5.50
CA ARG A 474 -41.38 33.90 -4.54
C ARG A 474 -42.03 33.07 -3.44
N GLY A 475 -42.01 31.74 -3.53
CA GLY A 475 -42.67 30.84 -2.60
C GLY A 475 -44.19 30.89 -2.70
N ARG A 476 -44.73 31.24 -3.87
CA ARG A 476 -46.17 31.42 -4.10
C ARG A 476 -46.80 30.34 -4.96
N ASP A 477 -46.02 29.37 -5.42
CA ASP A 477 -46.48 28.26 -6.24
C ASP A 477 -46.91 27.07 -5.37
N TYR A 478 -48.17 26.67 -5.47
CA TYR A 478 -48.75 25.57 -4.70
C TYR A 478 -49.19 24.45 -5.63
N PHE A 479 -48.81 23.23 -5.29
CA PHE A 479 -49.15 22.03 -6.04
C PHE A 479 -50.26 21.23 -5.35
N GLY A 480 -50.57 21.52 -4.09
CA GLY A 480 -51.70 20.95 -3.35
C GLY A 480 -51.35 19.77 -2.46
N GLY A 481 -50.06 19.53 -2.17
CA GLY A 481 -49.69 18.49 -1.23
C GLY A 481 -50.06 18.82 0.21
N ASP A 482 -50.56 17.83 0.95
CA ASP A 482 -51.21 18.05 2.24
C ASP A 482 -50.96 16.91 3.26
N LEU A 483 -51.39 17.10 4.51
CA LEU A 483 -51.26 16.09 5.58
C LEU A 483 -52.05 14.81 5.29
N ARG A 484 -53.19 14.92 4.60
CA ARG A 484 -54.02 13.77 4.22
C ARG A 484 -53.30 12.88 3.19
N GLY A 485 -52.53 13.46 2.28
CA GLY A 485 -51.72 12.78 1.28
C GLY A 485 -50.57 12.01 1.93
N ILE A 486 -49.93 12.62 2.93
CA ILE A 486 -48.93 11.97 3.80
C ILE A 486 -49.57 10.79 4.54
N GLN A 487 -50.69 10.99 5.22
CA GLN A 487 -51.41 9.96 5.98
C GLN A 487 -51.71 8.73 5.11
N GLN A 488 -52.19 8.94 3.90
CA GLN A 488 -52.52 7.87 2.96
C GLN A 488 -51.28 7.11 2.42
N ARG A 489 -50.05 7.62 2.63
CA ARG A 489 -48.78 6.99 2.23
C ARG A 489 -47.95 6.49 3.41
N LEU A 490 -48.45 6.54 4.64
CA LEU A 490 -47.71 6.01 5.80
C LEU A 490 -47.35 4.53 5.63
N ASN A 491 -48.22 3.70 5.04
CA ASN A 491 -47.91 2.30 4.74
C ASN A 491 -46.77 2.15 3.73
N TYR A 492 -46.66 3.07 2.77
CA TYR A 492 -45.56 3.08 1.80
C TYR A 492 -44.24 3.45 2.50
N LEU A 493 -44.25 4.51 3.33
CA LEU A 493 -43.05 4.93 4.08
C LEU A 493 -42.58 3.85 5.05
N LYS A 494 -43.51 3.18 5.73
CA LYS A 494 -43.21 2.04 6.59
C LYS A 494 -42.64 0.86 5.80
N ALA A 495 -43.19 0.55 4.63
CA ALA A 495 -42.66 -0.51 3.77
C ALA A 495 -41.26 -0.20 3.23
N LEU A 496 -40.91 1.08 3.07
CA LEU A 496 -39.56 1.55 2.71
C LEU A 496 -38.56 1.40 3.87
N GLY A 497 -39.02 1.21 5.10
CA GLY A 497 -38.18 1.12 6.30
C GLY A 497 -37.94 2.46 7.00
N VAL A 498 -38.81 3.46 6.78
CA VAL A 498 -38.73 4.76 7.48
C VAL A 498 -39.21 4.63 8.92
N ASP A 499 -38.40 5.10 9.86
CA ASP A 499 -38.73 5.17 11.28
C ASP A 499 -39.30 6.54 11.68
N VAL A 500 -38.81 7.61 11.05
CA VAL A 500 -39.07 9.00 11.46
C VAL A 500 -39.43 9.83 10.25
N ILE A 501 -40.53 10.59 10.36
CA ILE A 501 -40.89 11.60 9.36
C ILE A 501 -40.47 12.98 9.89
N TYR A 502 -39.63 13.67 9.14
CA TYR A 502 -39.32 15.08 9.37
C TYR A 502 -40.12 15.93 8.38
N LEU A 503 -41.07 16.72 8.86
CA LEU A 503 -41.83 17.63 8.02
C LEU A 503 -41.08 18.97 7.91
N ASN A 504 -40.95 19.50 6.69
CA ASN A 504 -40.80 20.95 6.52
C ASN A 504 -41.99 21.67 7.19
N PRO A 505 -41.90 23.00 7.44
CA PRO A 505 -42.93 23.71 8.19
C PRO A 505 -44.34 23.49 7.64
N ILE A 506 -45.31 23.32 8.55
CA ILE A 506 -46.73 23.05 8.27
C ILE A 506 -47.67 24.08 8.90
N PHE A 507 -47.11 25.05 9.62
CA PHE A 507 -47.87 26.08 10.31
C PHE A 507 -48.27 27.20 9.35
N GLU A 508 -49.32 27.93 9.72
CA GLU A 508 -49.88 29.03 8.92
C GLU A 508 -48.78 30.02 8.50
N ALA A 509 -48.67 30.23 7.19
CA ALA A 509 -47.63 31.06 6.59
C ALA A 509 -48.11 31.70 5.28
N ALA A 510 -47.30 32.60 4.71
CA ALA A 510 -47.64 33.23 3.43
C ALA A 510 -47.07 32.45 2.24
N SER A 511 -46.10 31.58 2.46
CA SER A 511 -45.37 30.87 1.42
C SER A 511 -45.58 29.35 1.44
N ASN A 512 -45.38 28.72 0.29
CA ASN A 512 -45.44 27.26 0.12
C ASN A 512 -44.41 26.48 0.95
N HIS A 513 -43.34 27.12 1.40
CA HIS A 513 -42.30 26.52 2.24
C HIS A 513 -42.52 26.79 3.73
N ALA A 514 -43.44 27.71 4.06
CA ALA A 514 -43.93 28.01 5.40
C ALA A 514 -42.89 28.35 6.49
N TYR A 515 -41.68 28.78 6.08
CA TYR A 515 -40.63 29.25 7.03
C TYR A 515 -40.88 30.68 7.52
N ASP A 516 -41.74 31.43 6.82
CA ASP A 516 -42.29 32.73 7.18
C ASP A 516 -43.56 32.57 8.02
N THR A 517 -43.44 31.75 9.08
CA THR A 517 -44.55 31.37 9.96
C THR A 517 -45.22 32.58 10.60
N GLN A 518 -46.55 32.58 10.58
CA GLN A 518 -47.40 33.61 11.16
C GLN A 518 -48.00 33.17 12.49
N ASP A 519 -48.48 31.93 12.56
CA ASP A 519 -49.01 31.35 13.79
C ASP A 519 -48.50 29.91 13.99
N TYR A 520 -47.64 29.73 14.98
CA TYR A 520 -47.07 28.43 15.36
C TYR A 520 -48.10 27.45 15.96
N TYR A 521 -49.32 27.90 16.29
CA TYR A 521 -50.37 27.08 16.89
C TYR A 521 -51.43 26.62 15.89
N GLN A 522 -51.37 27.09 14.65
CA GLN A 522 -52.37 26.81 13.61
C GLN A 522 -51.71 26.10 12.42
N ILE A 523 -52.24 24.94 12.04
CA ILE A 523 -51.86 24.29 10.78
C ILE A 523 -52.34 25.16 9.62
N ASP A 524 -51.47 25.35 8.63
CA ASP A 524 -51.81 26.07 7.41
C ASP A 524 -52.98 25.38 6.73
N HIS A 525 -54.02 26.16 6.42
CA HIS A 525 -55.24 25.64 5.84
C HIS A 525 -55.02 24.94 4.48
N PHE A 526 -53.95 25.27 3.74
CA PHE A 526 -53.57 24.55 2.52
C PHE A 526 -53.00 23.16 2.79
N PHE A 527 -52.44 22.91 3.98
CA PHE A 527 -51.91 21.60 4.37
C PHE A 527 -52.89 20.76 5.19
N GLY A 528 -53.90 21.38 5.82
CA GLY A 528 -54.96 20.69 6.52
C GLY A 528 -55.45 21.45 7.75
N THR A 529 -55.74 20.71 8.83
CA THR A 529 -56.21 21.25 10.10
C THR A 529 -55.44 20.65 11.28
N ASN A 530 -55.47 21.30 12.45
CA ASN A 530 -54.86 20.75 13.67
C ASN A 530 -55.37 19.34 13.99
N LYS A 531 -56.67 19.07 13.72
CA LYS A 531 -57.27 17.74 13.92
C LYS A 531 -56.78 16.68 12.94
N GLU A 532 -56.33 17.07 11.74
CA GLU A 532 -55.74 16.13 10.78
C GLU A 532 -54.27 15.85 11.09
N PHE A 533 -53.60 16.77 11.80
CA PHE A 533 -52.24 16.58 12.30
C PHE A 533 -52.19 15.64 13.52
N GLU A 534 -53.15 15.77 14.43
CA GLU A 534 -53.41 14.81 15.53
C GLU A 534 -53.78 13.41 15.02
#